data_AF-A0A242W8X8-F1
#
_entry.id   AF-A0A242W8X8-F1
#
_cell.length_a   1.000
_cell.length_b   1.000
_cell.length_c   1.000
_cell.angle_alpha   90.00
_cell.angle_beta   90.00
_cell.angle_gamma   90.00
#
_symmetry.space_group_name_H-M   'P 1'
#
loop_
_entity.id
_entity.type
_entity.pdbx_description
1 polymer ?
#
loop_
_entity_poly.entity_id
_entity_poly.type
_entity_poly.pdbx_seq_one_letter_code
_entity_poly.pdbx_strand_id
1 'polypeptide(L)'
;MTGEHKFYNVSERHLNFDMVFTRICNFIERDPRNLYRLSIGTDSQAHQKDTRFITAIHIHRVGKGAWGCLHHQSVKDKPATLREKIYLETQFSQEIACLFTPNHIQTIWDLLHPYAQDGAGFIMEIHLDIGNDGLTKEFILDMTAKIQAMGLTAKIKPDAYAAFSYANRYTK
;
A
#
# COMPACT_ATOMS: atom_id res chain seq x y z
N MET A 1 5.12 -20.39 -2.77
CA MET A 1 5.83 -20.36 -1.48
C MET A 1 5.10 -19.39 -0.58
N THR A 2 4.08 -19.86 0.13
CA THR A 2 3.19 -19.05 0.96
C THR A 2 3.68 -19.05 2.40
N GLY A 3 4.65 -18.18 2.71
CA GLY A 3 4.71 -17.67 4.08
C GLY A 3 3.49 -16.76 4.25
N GLU A 4 2.56 -17.08 5.15
CA GLU A 4 1.41 -16.23 5.42
C GLU A 4 1.90 -14.83 5.81
N HIS A 5 1.62 -13.82 4.98
CA HIS A 5 1.84 -12.43 5.37
C HIS A 5 1.01 -12.13 6.62
N LYS A 6 1.69 -11.67 7.67
CA LYS A 6 1.05 -11.21 8.91
C LYS A 6 0.99 -9.70 8.93
N PHE A 7 -0.18 -9.19 9.26
CA PHE A 7 -0.49 -7.77 9.34
C PHE A 7 -0.90 -7.37 10.76
N TYR A 8 -0.75 -6.08 11.06
CA TYR A 8 -1.14 -5.50 12.34
C TYR A 8 -1.56 -4.03 12.20
N ASN A 9 -2.41 -3.54 13.09
CA ASN A 9 -2.72 -2.12 13.27
C ASN A 9 -2.74 -1.81 14.78
N VAL A 10 -3.06 -0.58 15.20
CA VAL A 10 -3.05 -0.20 16.62
C VAL A 10 -3.89 -1.12 17.51
N SER A 11 -5.02 -1.59 17.00
CA SER A 11 -6.03 -2.32 17.75
C SER A 11 -5.94 -3.84 17.57
N GLU A 12 -5.35 -4.31 16.48
CA GLU A 12 -5.35 -5.71 16.06
C GLU A 12 -3.93 -6.18 15.73
N ARG A 13 -3.60 -7.41 16.15
CA ARG A 13 -2.34 -8.10 15.84
C ARG A 13 -2.64 -9.43 15.15
N HIS A 14 -1.68 -9.93 14.36
CA HIS A 14 -1.74 -11.25 13.71
C HIS A 14 -2.87 -11.42 12.69
N LEU A 15 -3.22 -10.35 11.97
CA LEU A 15 -4.16 -10.43 10.86
C LEU A 15 -3.50 -11.19 9.70
N ASN A 16 -4.21 -12.10 9.06
CA ASN A 16 -3.83 -12.60 7.73
C ASN A 16 -4.47 -11.73 6.64
N PHE A 17 -4.17 -12.01 5.37
CA PHE A 17 -4.69 -11.21 4.26
C PHE A 17 -6.22 -11.24 4.16
N ASP A 18 -6.87 -12.40 4.34
CA ASP A 18 -8.33 -12.52 4.25
C ASP A 18 -9.03 -11.65 5.31
N MET A 19 -8.46 -11.60 6.52
CA MET A 19 -8.95 -10.70 7.58
C MET A 19 -8.77 -9.23 7.20
N VAL A 20 -7.61 -8.85 6.65
CA VAL A 20 -7.36 -7.49 6.14
C VAL A 20 -8.38 -7.12 5.06
N PHE A 21 -8.59 -7.99 4.09
CA PHE A 21 -9.56 -7.78 3.02
C PHE A 21 -10.98 -7.63 3.57
N THR A 22 -11.38 -8.49 4.50
CA THR A 22 -12.66 -8.39 5.21
C THR A 22 -12.81 -7.05 5.93
N ARG A 23 -11.74 -6.53 6.57
CA ARG A 23 -11.77 -5.20 7.21
C ARG A 23 -11.94 -4.07 6.20
N ILE A 24 -11.34 -4.18 5.02
CA ILE A 24 -11.50 -3.22 3.91
C ILE A 24 -12.95 -3.20 3.44
N CYS A 25 -13.55 -4.36 3.15
CA CYS A 25 -14.95 -4.45 2.72
C CYS A 25 -15.90 -3.86 3.76
N ASN A 26 -15.74 -4.23 5.04
CA ASN A 26 -16.54 -3.66 6.14
C ASN A 26 -16.38 -2.13 6.26
N PHE A 27 -15.19 -1.60 5.99
CA PHE A 27 -14.96 -0.14 6.00
C PHE A 27 -15.70 0.56 4.85
N ILE A 28 -15.76 -0.07 3.68
CA ILE A 28 -16.48 0.43 2.51
C ILE A 28 -18.00 0.38 2.73
N GLU A 29 -18.52 -0.76 3.19
CA GLU A 29 -19.96 -0.99 3.44
C GLU A 29 -20.60 0.00 4.40
N ARG A 30 -19.82 0.57 5.34
CA ARG A 30 -20.31 1.59 6.27
C ARG A 30 -20.76 2.88 5.60
N ASP A 31 -20.23 3.23 4.43
CA ASP A 31 -20.65 4.40 3.64
C ASP A 31 -20.20 4.24 2.17
N PRO A 32 -20.90 3.42 1.37
CA PRO A 32 -20.42 2.99 0.05
C PRO A 32 -20.55 4.08 -1.03
N ARG A 33 -21.25 5.19 -0.77
CA ARG A 33 -21.48 6.31 -1.71
C ARG A 33 -20.29 7.27 -1.86
N ASN A 34 -19.07 6.77 -1.71
CA ASN A 34 -17.88 7.62 -1.69
C ASN A 34 -16.78 7.06 -2.59
N LEU A 35 -15.85 7.94 -2.95
CA LEU A 35 -14.60 7.54 -3.55
C LEU A 35 -13.66 6.95 -2.49
N TYR A 36 -13.12 5.78 -2.80
CA TYR A 36 -12.14 5.08 -1.98
C TYR A 36 -10.80 4.98 -2.71
N ARG A 37 -9.70 5.20 -1.97
CA ARG A 37 -8.33 4.96 -2.44
C ARG A 37 -7.68 3.91 -1.57
N LEU A 38 -7.31 2.78 -2.17
CA LEU A 38 -6.48 1.76 -1.55
C LEU A 38 -5.03 2.02 -1.92
N SER A 39 -4.27 2.54 -0.96
CA SER A 39 -2.86 2.87 -1.10
C SER A 39 -2.00 1.79 -0.46
N ILE A 40 -1.02 1.29 -1.20
CA ILE A 40 -0.03 0.32 -0.70
C ILE A 40 1.36 0.90 -0.89
N GLY A 41 2.17 0.96 0.17
CA GLY A 41 3.52 1.50 0.06
C GLY A 41 4.43 0.94 1.14
N THR A 42 5.71 0.75 0.80
CA THR A 42 6.74 0.23 1.70
C THR A 42 7.76 1.29 2.00
N ASP A 43 8.05 1.48 3.28
CA ASP A 43 9.17 2.27 3.77
C ASP A 43 10.21 1.34 4.41
N SER A 44 11.49 1.71 4.37
CA SER A 44 12.55 0.92 4.98
C SER A 44 13.33 1.67 6.06
N GLN A 45 13.59 0.95 7.14
CA GLN A 45 14.31 1.40 8.32
C GLN A 45 15.59 0.56 8.47
N ALA A 46 16.73 1.22 8.30
CA ALA A 46 18.03 0.58 8.50
C ALA A 46 18.32 0.44 10.00
N HIS A 47 18.52 -0.80 10.47
CA HIS A 47 18.99 -1.12 11.82
C HIS A 47 20.45 -1.58 11.79
N GLN A 48 21.06 -1.84 12.96
CA GLN A 48 22.47 -2.25 13.02
C GLN A 48 22.75 -3.57 12.30
N LYS A 49 21.81 -4.54 12.35
CA LYS A 49 22.01 -5.92 11.88
C LYS A 49 21.14 -6.32 10.68
N ASP A 50 20.12 -5.55 10.38
CA ASP A 50 19.12 -5.83 9.36
C ASP A 50 18.51 -4.52 8.82
N THR A 51 17.84 -4.61 7.68
CA THR A 51 16.95 -3.56 7.18
C THR A 51 15.53 -4.06 7.28
N ARG A 52 14.68 -3.31 8.00
CA ARG A 52 13.26 -3.61 8.14
C ARG A 52 12.49 -2.85 7.10
N PHE A 53 11.61 -3.55 6.41
CA PHE A 53 10.68 -3.00 5.44
C PHE A 53 9.28 -3.10 6.03
N ILE A 54 8.60 -1.96 6.09
CA ILE A 54 7.23 -1.89 6.57
C ILE A 54 6.32 -1.50 5.42
N THR A 55 5.46 -2.42 5.01
CA THR A 55 4.44 -2.15 4.00
C THR A 55 3.13 -1.75 4.67
N ALA A 56 2.62 -0.57 4.34
CA ALA A 56 1.30 -0.13 4.74
C ALA A 56 0.25 -0.50 3.68
N ILE A 57 -0.88 -1.07 4.11
CA ILE A 57 -2.12 -1.14 3.35
C ILE A 57 -3.07 -0.13 3.97
N HIS A 58 -3.56 0.83 3.18
CA HIS A 58 -4.36 1.94 3.68
C HIS A 58 -5.55 2.23 2.76
N ILE A 59 -6.77 2.00 3.25
CA ILE A 59 -8.02 2.33 2.56
C ILE A 59 -8.56 3.67 3.08
N HIS A 60 -8.55 4.68 2.21
CA HIS A 60 -9.02 6.03 2.53
C HIS A 60 -10.36 6.29 1.87
N ARG A 61 -11.39 6.61 2.68
CA ARG A 61 -12.63 7.20 2.20
C ARG A 61 -12.40 8.70 2.04
N VAL A 62 -12.39 9.20 0.81
CA VAL A 62 -11.92 10.55 0.51
C VAL A 62 -12.70 11.59 1.31
N GLY A 63 -11.99 12.33 2.17
CA GLY A 63 -12.55 13.39 3.03
C GLY A 63 -13.23 12.88 4.31
N LYS A 64 -13.25 11.57 4.57
CA LYS A 64 -14.02 10.94 5.65
C LYS A 64 -13.24 9.90 6.45
N GLY A 65 -11.92 9.99 6.45
CA GLY A 65 -11.05 9.12 7.25
C GLY A 65 -10.70 7.80 6.58
N ALA A 66 -9.94 6.97 7.29
CA ALA A 66 -9.30 5.80 6.71
C ALA A 66 -9.18 4.63 7.69
N TRP A 67 -8.95 3.45 7.14
CA TRP A 67 -8.50 2.28 7.87
C TRP A 67 -7.17 1.81 7.26
N GLY A 68 -6.30 1.21 8.06
CA GLY A 68 -5.06 0.65 7.54
C GLY A 68 -4.40 -0.36 8.47
N CYS A 69 -3.43 -1.07 7.92
CA CYS A 69 -2.59 -2.01 8.65
C CYS A 69 -1.18 -2.02 8.05
N LEU A 70 -0.26 -2.66 8.76
CA LEU A 70 1.15 -2.75 8.44
C LEU A 70 1.57 -4.22 8.33
N HIS A 71 2.46 -4.50 7.41
CA HIS A 71 3.20 -5.75 7.28
C HIS A 71 4.68 -5.47 7.50
N HIS A 72 5.37 -6.39 8.18
CA HIS A 72 6.79 -6.28 8.47
C HIS A 72 7.57 -7.41 7.80
N GLN A 73 8.64 -7.05 7.10
CA GLN A 73 9.61 -7.96 6.53
C GLN A 73 11.04 -7.47 6.82
N SER A 74 11.96 -8.36 7.19
CA SER A 74 13.38 -8.01 7.41
C SER A 74 14.26 -8.65 6.35
N VAL A 75 15.19 -7.87 5.82
CA VAL A 75 16.30 -8.35 4.97
C VAL A 75 17.58 -8.24 5.79
N LYS A 76 18.39 -9.32 5.82
CA LYS A 76 19.62 -9.38 6.63
C LYS A 76 20.65 -8.36 6.15
N ASP A 77 20.81 -8.24 4.84
CA ASP A 77 21.77 -7.33 4.24
C ASP A 77 21.16 -5.93 4.09
N LYS A 78 21.99 -4.92 4.33
CA LYS A 78 21.61 -3.54 4.05
C LYS A 78 21.68 -3.30 2.55
N PRO A 79 20.68 -2.63 1.95
CA PRO A 79 20.79 -2.19 0.57
C PRO A 79 22.09 -1.38 0.39
N ALA A 80 22.93 -1.80 -0.54
CA ALA A 80 24.23 -1.19 -0.79
C ALA A 80 24.10 0.18 -1.45
N THR A 81 22.98 0.43 -2.13
CA THR A 81 22.72 1.67 -2.86
C THR A 81 21.30 2.18 -2.64
N LEU A 82 21.09 3.48 -2.87
CA LEU A 82 19.76 4.09 -2.88
C LEU A 82 18.84 3.44 -3.93
N ARG A 83 19.40 3.05 -5.08
CA ARG A 83 18.67 2.34 -6.15
C ARG A 83 18.13 1.01 -5.65
N GLU A 84 18.97 0.23 -4.98
CA GLU A 84 18.59 -1.08 -4.42
C GLU A 84 17.52 -0.92 -3.34
N LYS A 85 17.66 0.09 -2.48
CA LYS A 85 16.65 0.43 -1.46
C LYS A 85 15.27 0.69 -2.09
N ILE A 86 15.21 1.59 -3.07
CA ILE A 86 13.96 1.96 -3.77
C ILE A 86 13.38 0.78 -4.54
N TYR A 87 14.25 -0.03 -5.16
CA TYR A 87 13.83 -1.25 -5.85
C TYR A 87 13.16 -2.23 -4.87
N LEU A 88 13.74 -2.47 -3.71
CA LEU A 88 13.18 -3.37 -2.69
C LEU A 88 11.86 -2.82 -2.12
N GLU A 89 11.79 -1.53 -1.82
CA GLU A 89 10.54 -0.87 -1.40
C GLU A 89 9.43 -1.01 -2.45
N THR A 90 9.78 -0.82 -3.72
CA THR A 90 8.84 -1.02 -4.84
C THR A 90 8.40 -2.48 -4.92
N GLN A 91 9.34 -3.42 -4.86
CA GLN A 91 9.08 -4.85 -4.94
C GLN A 91 8.13 -5.31 -3.81
N PHE A 92 8.42 -4.99 -2.56
CA PHE A 92 7.57 -5.40 -1.44
C PHE A 92 6.17 -4.76 -1.49
N SER A 93 6.06 -3.53 -2.01
CA SER A 93 4.75 -2.92 -2.26
C SER A 93 3.96 -3.67 -3.35
N GLN A 94 4.63 -4.10 -4.42
CA GLN A 94 4.03 -4.90 -5.48
C GLN A 94 3.61 -6.29 -4.99
N GLU A 95 4.44 -6.95 -4.16
CA GLU A 95 4.12 -8.26 -3.58
C GLU A 95 2.82 -8.21 -2.78
N ILE A 96 2.65 -7.20 -1.92
CA ILE A 96 1.42 -7.01 -1.15
C ILE A 96 0.24 -6.61 -2.06
N ALA A 97 0.47 -5.79 -3.09
CA ALA A 97 -0.56 -5.44 -4.06
C ALA A 97 -1.07 -6.68 -4.83
N CYS A 98 -0.20 -7.63 -5.17
CA CYS A 98 -0.56 -8.88 -5.85
C CYS A 98 -1.49 -9.79 -5.03
N LEU A 99 -1.59 -9.59 -3.71
CA LEU A 99 -2.57 -10.32 -2.89
C LEU A 99 -4.02 -9.94 -3.27
N PHE A 100 -4.25 -8.72 -3.74
CA PHE A 100 -5.54 -8.25 -4.24
C PHE A 100 -5.80 -8.77 -5.66
N THR A 101 -6.18 -10.04 -5.74
CA THR A 101 -6.50 -10.69 -7.02
C THR A 101 -7.73 -10.05 -7.70
N PRO A 102 -7.96 -10.31 -8.99
CA PRO A 102 -9.14 -9.78 -9.70
C PRO A 102 -10.48 -10.06 -8.99
N ASN A 103 -10.61 -11.21 -8.30
CA ASN A 103 -11.82 -11.53 -7.53
C ASN A 103 -12.03 -10.56 -6.35
N HIS A 104 -10.96 -10.22 -5.62
CA HIS A 104 -11.02 -9.25 -4.53
C HIS A 104 -11.42 -7.86 -5.04
N ILE A 105 -10.86 -7.46 -6.18
CA ILE A 105 -11.18 -6.18 -6.83
C ILE A 105 -12.65 -6.18 -7.28
N GLN A 106 -13.13 -7.28 -7.86
CA GLN A 106 -14.54 -7.41 -8.24
C GLN A 106 -15.47 -7.29 -7.03
N THR A 107 -15.17 -7.96 -5.92
CA THR A 107 -15.96 -7.85 -4.68
C THR A 107 -16.03 -6.40 -4.18
N ILE A 108 -14.93 -5.64 -4.24
CA ILE A 108 -14.96 -4.21 -3.90
C ILE A 108 -15.89 -3.43 -4.85
N TRP A 109 -15.81 -3.70 -6.14
CA TRP A 109 -16.68 -3.05 -7.12
C TRP A 109 -18.16 -3.41 -6.91
N ASP A 110 -18.49 -4.65 -6.56
CA ASP A 110 -19.86 -5.08 -6.30
C ASP A 110 -20.49 -4.29 -5.13
N LEU A 111 -19.69 -3.93 -4.11
CA LEU A 111 -20.13 -3.08 -3.00
C LEU A 111 -20.43 -1.63 -3.42
N LEU A 112 -19.74 -1.13 -4.44
CA LEU A 112 -19.76 0.27 -4.85
C LEU A 112 -20.66 0.52 -6.07
N HIS A 113 -20.80 -0.45 -6.97
CA HIS A 113 -21.52 -0.34 -8.24
C HIS A 113 -22.97 0.18 -8.08
N PRO A 114 -23.75 -0.26 -7.06
CA PRO A 114 -25.10 0.26 -6.83
C PRO A 114 -25.15 1.78 -6.58
N TYR A 115 -24.03 2.39 -6.22
CA TYR A 115 -23.89 3.79 -5.82
C TYR A 115 -23.03 4.61 -6.78
N ALA A 116 -22.72 4.09 -7.98
CA ALA A 116 -21.83 4.76 -8.93
C ALA A 116 -22.31 6.17 -9.31
N GLN A 117 -23.63 6.38 -9.39
CA GLN A 117 -24.22 7.69 -9.68
C GLN A 117 -24.15 8.67 -8.49
N ASP A 118 -23.92 8.15 -7.28
CA ASP A 118 -23.78 8.95 -6.05
C ASP A 118 -22.31 9.34 -5.77
N GLY A 119 -21.40 9.07 -6.72
CA GLY A 119 -19.97 9.35 -6.58
C GLY A 119 -19.15 8.21 -5.95
N ALA A 120 -19.72 7.00 -5.87
CA ALA A 120 -18.96 5.82 -5.46
C ALA A 120 -17.88 5.46 -6.50
N GLY A 121 -16.69 5.15 -6.02
CA GLY A 121 -15.60 4.75 -6.88
C GLY A 121 -14.44 4.14 -6.10
N PHE A 122 -13.55 3.47 -6.82
CA PHE A 122 -12.39 2.80 -6.24
C PHE A 122 -11.16 3.02 -7.10
N ILE A 123 -10.04 3.34 -6.45
CA ILE A 123 -8.72 3.44 -7.07
C ILE A 123 -7.73 2.67 -6.21
N MET A 124 -6.94 1.81 -6.85
CA MET A 124 -5.82 1.13 -6.21
C MET A 124 -4.51 1.76 -6.66
N GLU A 125 -3.69 2.13 -5.69
CA GLU A 125 -2.48 2.92 -5.88
C GLU A 125 -1.29 2.28 -5.16
N ILE A 126 -0.14 2.22 -5.84
CA ILE A 126 1.14 1.90 -5.20
C ILE A 126 1.89 3.20 -4.95
N HIS A 127 2.23 3.42 -3.69
CA HIS A 127 2.95 4.58 -3.20
C HIS A 127 4.44 4.29 -3.17
N LEU A 128 5.20 5.10 -3.91
CA LEU A 128 6.66 5.03 -3.98
C LEU A 128 7.28 6.13 -3.14
N ASP A 129 8.29 5.79 -2.32
CA ASP A 129 9.02 6.77 -1.50
C ASP A 129 10.07 7.52 -2.32
N ILE A 130 9.61 8.19 -3.37
CA ILE A 130 10.45 8.90 -4.33
C ILE A 130 10.00 10.36 -4.38
N GLY A 131 10.95 11.28 -4.18
CA GLY A 131 10.75 12.71 -4.39
C GLY A 131 11.09 13.14 -5.82
N ASN A 132 10.48 14.24 -6.27
CA ASN A 132 10.74 14.85 -7.58
C ASN A 132 12.09 15.59 -7.65
N ASP A 133 12.70 15.88 -6.51
CA ASP A 133 13.97 16.60 -6.40
C ASP A 133 15.05 15.69 -5.80
N GLY A 134 16.16 15.51 -6.54
CA GLY A 134 17.33 14.76 -6.08
C GLY A 134 17.63 13.47 -6.88
N LEU A 135 18.54 12.66 -6.32
CA LEU A 135 19.10 11.42 -6.90
C LEU A 135 18.05 10.35 -7.22
N THR A 136 16.83 10.48 -6.71
CA THR A 136 15.77 9.48 -6.89
C THR A 136 14.93 9.69 -8.16
N LYS A 137 15.05 10.85 -8.82
CA LYS A 137 14.26 11.20 -10.00
C LYS A 137 14.51 10.25 -11.18
N GLU A 138 15.74 9.78 -11.35
CA GLU A 138 16.12 8.84 -12.40
C GLU A 138 15.40 7.48 -12.27
N PHE A 139 14.96 7.11 -11.06
CA PHE A 139 14.23 5.86 -10.82
C PHE A 139 12.72 5.99 -10.99
N ILE A 140 12.18 7.22 -11.08
CA ILE A 140 10.73 7.45 -11.17
C ILE A 140 10.16 6.73 -12.39
N LEU A 141 10.81 6.87 -13.55
CA LEU A 141 10.31 6.32 -14.81
C LEU A 141 10.31 4.79 -14.75
N ASP A 142 11.41 4.19 -14.34
CA ASP A 142 11.55 2.72 -14.21
C ASP A 142 10.53 2.15 -13.22
N MET A 143 10.41 2.72 -12.02
CA MET A 143 9.53 2.19 -10.98
C MET A 143 8.04 2.41 -11.30
N THR A 144 7.71 3.56 -11.89
CA THR A 144 6.34 3.85 -12.34
C THR A 144 5.92 2.90 -13.46
N ALA A 145 6.79 2.66 -14.44
CA ALA A 145 6.51 1.73 -15.54
C ALA A 145 6.22 0.31 -15.04
N LYS A 146 6.96 -0.17 -14.03
CA LYS A 146 6.71 -1.47 -13.40
C LYS A 146 5.32 -1.59 -12.75
N ILE A 147 4.86 -0.53 -12.09
CA ILE A 147 3.53 -0.49 -11.46
C ILE A 147 2.44 -0.43 -12.53
N GLN A 148 2.63 0.41 -13.55
CA GLN A 148 1.69 0.55 -14.66
C GLN A 148 1.53 -0.74 -15.47
N ALA A 149 2.61 -1.53 -15.61
CA ALA A 149 2.56 -2.86 -16.23
C ALA A 149 1.65 -3.85 -15.48
N MET A 150 1.36 -3.60 -14.20
CA MET A 150 0.37 -4.37 -13.41
C MET A 150 -1.06 -3.84 -13.57
N GLY A 151 -1.28 -2.78 -14.36
CA GLY A 151 -2.57 -2.08 -14.45
C GLY A 151 -2.89 -1.20 -13.23
N LEU A 152 -1.89 -0.90 -12.40
CA LEU A 152 -2.06 -0.12 -11.17
C LEU A 152 -1.55 1.32 -11.35
N THR A 153 -2.06 2.22 -10.50
CA THR A 153 -1.61 3.63 -10.50
C THR A 153 -0.41 3.79 -9.57
N ALA A 154 0.70 4.32 -10.08
CA ALA A 154 1.81 4.73 -9.25
C ALA A 154 1.58 6.15 -8.70
N LYS A 155 1.88 6.35 -7.41
CA LYS A 155 1.93 7.66 -6.76
C LYS A 155 3.31 7.88 -6.17
N ILE A 156 3.90 9.04 -6.46
CA ILE A 156 5.17 9.52 -5.89
C ILE A 156 4.91 10.70 -4.95
N LYS A 157 5.89 11.12 -4.15
CA LYS A 157 5.72 12.31 -3.30
C LYS A 157 5.53 13.57 -4.17
N PRO A 158 4.66 14.51 -3.78
CA PRO A 158 3.93 14.58 -2.51
C PRO A 158 2.64 13.74 -2.45
N ASP A 159 2.13 13.25 -3.58
CA ASP A 159 0.83 12.56 -3.64
C ASP A 159 0.82 11.21 -2.90
N ALA A 160 1.98 10.59 -2.72
CA ALA A 160 2.13 9.34 -1.98
C ALA A 160 2.03 9.49 -0.44
N TYR A 161 1.81 10.70 0.09
CA TYR A 161 1.95 11.01 1.52
C TYR A 161 1.06 10.18 2.46
N ALA A 162 -0.12 9.72 2.02
CA ALA A 162 -1.08 9.04 2.90
C ALA A 162 -0.55 7.72 3.49
N ALA A 163 -0.11 6.78 2.66
CA ALA A 163 0.42 5.49 3.12
C ALA A 163 1.70 5.65 3.95
N PHE A 164 2.60 6.53 3.51
CA PHE A 164 3.84 6.81 4.25
C PHE A 164 3.59 7.47 5.61
N SER A 165 2.63 8.41 5.69
CA SER A 165 2.27 9.04 6.96
C SER A 165 1.66 8.06 7.94
N TYR A 166 0.82 7.14 7.43
CA TYR A 166 0.27 6.07 8.25
C TYR A 166 1.38 5.16 8.77
N ALA A 167 2.26 4.67 7.89
CA ALA A 167 3.41 3.86 8.30
C ALA A 167 4.26 4.57 9.36
N ASN A 168 4.74 5.78 9.06
CA ASN A 168 5.62 6.57 9.93
C ASN A 168 4.99 6.91 11.30
N ARG A 169 3.66 7.05 11.39
CA ARG A 169 2.95 7.27 12.66
C ARG A 169 2.97 6.05 13.58
N TYR A 170 3.05 4.85 13.02
CA TYR A 170 2.88 3.58 13.75
C TYR A 170 4.13 2.70 13.76
N THR A 171 5.22 3.14 13.13
CA THR A 171 6.50 2.43 13.06
C THR A 171 7.67 3.13 13.76
N LYS A 172 7.45 4.33 14.33
CA LYS A 172 8.44 5.05 15.15
C LYS A 172 8.17 4.91 16.63
#